data_AF-A0A9W6WP76-F1
#
_entry.id   AF-A0A9W6WP76-F1
#
_cell.length_a   1.000
_cell.length_b   1.000
_cell.length_c   1.000
_cell.angle_alpha   90.00
_cell.angle_beta   90.00
_cell.angle_gamma   90.00
#
_symmetry.space_group_name_H-M   'P 1'
#
loop_
_entity.id
_entity.type
_entity.pdbx_description
1 polymer ?
#
loop_
_entity_poly.entity_id
_entity_poly.type
_entity_poly.pdbx_seq_one_letter_code
_entity_poly.pdbx_strand_id
1 'polypeptide(L)'
;MDLGAIRVKLSKNEYKKPAEFARDMRLVWDNCKLYNQDGSDLYLLADELAKKFEDRVKSMKLDVGPEKIHLSQNIYKIMDKDLGAIVKLLEEQCPKALDKSSPDELDIVVDNIDNKTFRDIEKILLEKIPEGSREPIATPKSSKKSRRPPSKKTKTDA
;
A
#
# COMPACT_ATOMS: atom_id res chain seq x y z
N MET A 1 -19.14 6.11 6.89
CA MET A 1 -18.39 6.13 5.61
C MET A 1 -19.26 5.47 4.56
N ASP A 2 -19.29 6.02 3.35
CA ASP A 2 -20.09 5.54 2.22
C ASP A 2 -19.37 5.81 0.89
N LEU A 3 -19.84 5.18 -0.20
CA LEU A 3 -19.18 5.28 -1.50
C LEU A 3 -19.24 6.69 -2.11
N GLY A 4 -20.27 7.49 -1.77
CA GLY A 4 -20.37 8.88 -2.20
C GLY A 4 -19.29 9.74 -1.56
N ALA A 5 -19.13 9.62 -0.24
CA ALA A 5 -18.06 10.28 0.51
C ALA A 5 -16.67 9.86 -0.01
N ILE A 6 -16.44 8.56 -0.22
CA ILE A 6 -15.17 8.05 -0.77
C ILE A 6 -14.88 8.64 -2.15
N ARG A 7 -15.89 8.72 -3.02
CA ARG A 7 -15.75 9.34 -4.36
C ARG A 7 -15.33 10.80 -4.25
N VAL A 8 -15.92 11.57 -3.34
CA VAL A 8 -15.57 12.98 -3.10
C VAL A 8 -14.12 13.08 -2.62
N LYS A 9 -13.73 12.31 -1.60
CA LYS A 9 -12.35 12.29 -1.09
C LYS A 9 -11.33 11.93 -2.16
N LEU A 10 -11.65 10.94 -2.99
CA LEU A 10 -10.80 10.54 -4.12
C LEU A 10 -10.66 11.66 -5.16
N SER A 11 -11.77 12.32 -5.52
CA SER A 11 -11.76 13.44 -6.48
C SER A 11 -10.99 14.67 -6.00
N LYS A 12 -10.94 14.87 -4.68
CA LYS A 12 -10.19 15.94 -4.03
C LYS A 12 -8.74 15.55 -3.72
N ASN A 13 -8.31 14.35 -4.12
CA ASN A 13 -7.00 13.80 -3.85
C ASN A 13 -6.63 13.78 -2.35
N GLU A 14 -7.61 13.54 -1.47
CA GLU A 14 -7.41 13.54 -0.02
C GLU A 14 -6.76 12.25 0.51
N TYR A 15 -6.74 11.19 -0.31
CA TYR A 15 -6.04 9.95 0.03
C TYR A 15 -4.58 10.05 -0.36
N LYS A 16 -3.69 10.14 0.64
CA LYS A 16 -2.25 10.24 0.39
C LYS A 16 -1.63 8.90 0.06
N LYS A 17 -2.20 7.81 0.59
CA LYS A 17 -1.73 6.43 0.35
C LYS A 17 -2.91 5.55 -0.10
N PRO A 18 -2.71 4.60 -1.02
CA PRO A 18 -3.75 3.64 -1.42
C PRO A 18 -4.38 2.87 -0.26
N ALA A 19 -3.59 2.61 0.78
CA ALA A 19 -4.07 1.96 2.00
C ALA A 19 -5.18 2.77 2.71
N GLU A 20 -5.18 4.10 2.59
CA GLU A 20 -6.20 4.95 3.23
C GLU A 20 -7.55 4.82 2.55
N PHE A 21 -7.56 4.82 1.21
CA PHE A 21 -8.73 4.50 0.41
C PHE A 21 -9.26 3.10 0.74
N ALA A 22 -8.36 2.10 0.83
CA ALA A 22 -8.76 0.74 1.16
C ALA A 22 -9.36 0.62 2.57
N ARG A 23 -8.86 1.38 3.55
CA ARG A 23 -9.46 1.45 4.89
C ARG A 23 -10.90 1.98 4.85
N ASP A 24 -11.13 3.09 4.14
CA ASP A 24 -12.47 3.68 4.04
C ASP A 24 -13.45 2.73 3.32
N MET A 25 -13.00 2.05 2.27
CA MET A 25 -13.81 1.03 1.58
C MET A 25 -14.21 -0.13 2.51
N ARG A 26 -13.25 -0.68 3.28
CA ARG A 26 -13.54 -1.73 4.28
C ARG A 26 -14.55 -1.28 5.32
N LEU A 27 -14.43 -0.03 5.77
CA LEU A 27 -15.34 0.57 6.74
C LEU A 27 -16.78 0.66 6.21
N VAL A 28 -17.01 0.83 4.90
CA VAL A 28 -18.37 0.76 4.32
C VAL A 28 -18.98 -0.62 4.56
N TRP A 29 -18.23 -1.69 4.25
CA TRP A 29 -18.70 -3.06 4.40
C TRP A 29 -18.87 -3.46 5.85
N ASP A 30 -17.92 -3.08 6.71
CA ASP A 30 -17.95 -3.41 8.14
C ASP A 30 -19.10 -2.70 8.85
N ASN A 31 -19.37 -1.43 8.53
CA ASN A 31 -20.56 -0.74 9.04
C ASN A 31 -21.84 -1.44 8.56
N CYS A 32 -21.91 -1.82 7.28
CA CYS A 32 -23.08 -2.54 6.77
C CYS A 32 -23.33 -3.83 7.55
N LYS A 33 -22.29 -4.64 7.79
CA LYS A 33 -22.39 -5.88 8.58
C LYS A 33 -22.66 -5.64 10.07
N LEU A 34 -22.23 -4.50 10.62
CA LEU A 34 -22.43 -4.17 12.04
C LEU A 34 -23.88 -3.76 12.34
N TYR A 35 -24.50 -2.98 11.45
CA TYR A 35 -25.86 -2.48 11.65
C TYR A 35 -26.93 -3.49 11.22
N ASN A 36 -26.62 -4.36 10.27
CA ASN A 36 -27.57 -5.34 9.75
C ASN A 36 -27.39 -6.69 10.43
N GLN A 37 -28.49 -7.43 10.59
CA GLN A 37 -28.48 -8.74 11.20
C GLN A 37 -27.60 -9.72 10.40
N ASP A 38 -26.81 -10.53 11.12
CA ASP A 38 -26.03 -11.63 10.54
C ASP A 38 -26.94 -12.54 9.68
N GLY A 39 -26.51 -12.77 8.43
CA GLY A 39 -27.25 -13.60 7.48
C GLY A 39 -28.40 -12.90 6.75
N SER A 40 -28.67 -11.63 7.03
CA SER A 40 -29.59 -10.82 6.20
C SER A 40 -29.02 -10.59 4.79
N ASP A 41 -29.89 -10.26 3.83
CA ASP A 41 -29.49 -9.97 2.44
C ASP A 41 -28.43 -8.87 2.36
N LEU A 42 -28.58 -7.80 3.16
CA LEU A 42 -27.62 -6.70 3.22
C LEU A 42 -26.27 -7.13 3.79
N TYR A 43 -26.28 -8.02 4.80
CA TYR A 43 -25.06 -8.60 5.36
C TYR A 43 -24.32 -9.43 4.31
N LEU A 44 -25.03 -10.34 3.65
CA LEU A 44 -24.45 -11.24 2.64
C LEU A 44 -23.90 -10.45 1.45
N LEU A 45 -24.63 -9.42 1.00
CA LEU A 45 -24.16 -8.52 -0.05
C LEU A 45 -22.88 -7.78 0.35
N ALA A 46 -22.82 -7.25 1.58
CA ALA A 46 -21.62 -6.58 2.08
C ALA A 46 -20.42 -7.53 2.19
N ASP A 47 -20.63 -8.78 2.59
CA ASP A 47 -19.58 -9.80 2.64
C ASP A 47 -19.06 -10.16 1.24
N GLU A 48 -19.96 -10.34 0.26
CA GLU A 48 -19.58 -10.60 -1.13
C GLU A 48 -18.79 -9.43 -1.74
N LEU A 49 -19.25 -8.20 -1.55
CA LEU A 49 -18.58 -7.00 -2.04
C LEU A 49 -17.21 -6.80 -1.37
N ALA A 50 -17.09 -7.05 -0.07
CA ALA A 50 -15.81 -7.02 0.64
C ALA A 50 -14.82 -8.03 0.05
N LYS A 51 -15.27 -9.26 -0.24
CA LYS A 51 -14.42 -10.29 -0.85
C LYS A 51 -13.94 -9.89 -2.25
N LYS A 52 -14.84 -9.44 -3.12
CA LYS A 52 -14.48 -8.95 -4.47
C LYS A 52 -13.51 -7.77 -4.40
N PHE A 53 -13.70 -6.87 -3.44
CA PHE A 53 -12.79 -5.75 -3.22
C PHE A 53 -11.39 -6.23 -2.85
N GLU A 54 -11.25 -7.14 -1.88
CA GLU A 54 -9.92 -7.66 -1.49
C GLU A 54 -9.22 -8.40 -2.63
N ASP A 55 -9.95 -9.16 -3.45
CA ASP A 55 -9.34 -9.84 -4.60
C ASP A 55 -8.85 -8.83 -5.66
N ARG A 56 -9.60 -7.74 -5.87
CA ARG A 56 -9.16 -6.62 -6.71
C ARG A 56 -7.96 -5.90 -6.10
N VAL A 57 -7.95 -5.64 -4.80
CA VAL A 57 -6.84 -4.98 -4.10
C VAL A 57 -5.58 -5.83 -4.08
N LYS A 58 -5.68 -7.16 -4.05
CA LYS A 58 -4.52 -8.04 -4.16
C LYS A 58 -3.92 -8.06 -5.57
N SER A 59 -4.78 -8.01 -6.59
CA SER A 59 -4.36 -8.00 -8.00
C SER A 59 -3.84 -6.63 -8.45
N MET A 60 -4.35 -5.54 -7.87
CA MET A 60 -3.77 -4.21 -8.00
C MET A 60 -2.59 -4.13 -7.02
N LYS A 61 -1.34 -4.11 -7.50
CA LYS A 61 -0.15 -3.86 -6.67
C LYS A 61 -0.22 -2.47 -6.02
N LEU A 62 -1.06 -2.31 -4.99
CA LEU A 62 -1.28 -1.03 -4.33
C LEU A 62 -0.13 -0.82 -3.35
N ASP A 63 0.56 0.27 -3.62
CA ASP A 63 1.96 0.51 -3.34
C ASP A 63 2.22 0.92 -1.88
N VAL A 64 1.97 -0.03 -0.97
CA VAL A 64 2.59 -0.07 0.37
C VAL A 64 3.15 -1.47 0.57
N GLY A 65 4.01 -1.88 -0.37
CA GLY A 65 4.65 -3.20 -0.35
C GLY A 65 6.10 -3.15 0.14
N PRO A 66 6.67 -4.30 0.54
CA PRO A 66 8.11 -4.50 0.76
C PRO A 66 8.99 -4.07 -0.43
N GLU A 67 8.40 -3.82 -1.60
CA GLU A 67 9.05 -3.32 -2.82
C GLU A 67 9.69 -1.94 -2.63
N LYS A 68 9.05 -0.99 -1.91
CA LYS A 68 9.67 0.34 -1.65
C LYS A 68 10.83 0.28 -0.65
N ILE A 69 10.73 -0.61 0.34
CA ILE A 69 11.83 -0.90 1.28
C ILE A 69 13.00 -1.56 0.54
N HIS A 70 12.69 -2.42 -0.43
CA HIS A 70 13.70 -3.07 -1.25
C HIS A 70 14.33 -2.10 -2.25
N LEU A 71 13.55 -1.15 -2.79
CA LEU A 71 14.07 -0.08 -3.64
C LEU A 71 15.11 0.75 -2.90
N SER A 72 14.80 1.24 -1.69
CA SER A 72 15.76 2.03 -0.92
C SER A 72 17.04 1.23 -0.65
N GLN A 73 16.92 -0.04 -0.23
CA GLN A 73 18.06 -0.93 -0.02
C GLN A 73 18.88 -1.19 -1.27
N ASN A 74 18.26 -1.33 -2.44
CA ASN A 74 18.96 -1.54 -3.70
C ASN A 74 19.62 -0.27 -4.21
N ILE A 75 19.02 0.91 -3.99
CA ILE A 75 19.64 2.20 -4.32
C ILE A 75 20.95 2.39 -3.55
N TYR A 76 21.03 1.98 -2.27
CA TYR A 76 22.29 2.02 -1.49
C TYR A 76 23.36 1.03 -1.96
N LYS A 77 23.01 0.02 -2.77
CA LYS A 77 23.94 -1.04 -3.22
C LYS A 77 24.53 -0.80 -4.61
N ILE A 78 24.10 0.23 -5.33
CA ILE A 78 24.61 0.54 -6.67
C ILE A 78 25.90 1.35 -6.58
N MET A 79 26.73 1.30 -7.62
CA MET A 79 27.91 2.16 -7.75
C MET A 79 27.52 3.63 -7.98
N ASP A 80 28.36 4.54 -7.51
CA ASP A 80 28.15 6.01 -7.56
C ASP A 80 27.78 6.53 -8.96
N LYS A 81 28.33 5.93 -10.02
CA LYS A 81 28.04 6.31 -11.41
C LYS A 81 26.60 6.03 -11.85
N ASP A 82 25.97 4.98 -11.29
CA ASP A 82 24.60 4.58 -11.62
C ASP A 82 23.59 5.34 -10.74
N LEU A 83 24.01 5.75 -9.53
CA LEU A 83 23.23 6.64 -8.67
C LEU A 83 22.97 7.99 -9.37
N GLY A 84 23.96 8.55 -10.07
CA GLY A 84 23.79 9.76 -10.87
C GLY A 84 22.72 9.63 -11.97
N ALA A 85 22.59 8.46 -12.58
CA ALA A 85 21.54 8.21 -13.59
C ALA A 85 20.13 8.17 -12.95
N ILE A 86 20.00 7.58 -11.76
CA ILE A 86 18.74 7.54 -11.03
C ILE A 86 18.34 8.94 -10.54
N VAL A 87 19.28 9.71 -10.00
CA VAL A 87 19.00 11.09 -9.55
C VAL A 87 18.56 11.95 -10.73
N LYS A 88 19.22 11.84 -11.89
CA LYS A 88 18.81 12.56 -13.10
C LYS A 88 17.41 12.16 -13.57
N LEU A 89 17.09 10.87 -13.55
CA LEU A 89 15.76 10.37 -13.89
C LEU A 89 14.69 10.89 -12.91
N LEU A 90 15.00 10.91 -11.62
CA LEU A 90 14.12 11.46 -10.58
C LEU A 90 13.92 12.96 -10.77
N GLU A 91 14.96 13.71 -11.13
CA GLU A 91 14.84 15.14 -11.39
C GLU A 91 13.95 15.44 -12.61
N GLU A 92 14.09 14.66 -13.69
CA GLU A 92 13.30 14.83 -14.92
C GLU A 92 11.84 14.37 -14.76
N GLN A 93 11.61 13.24 -14.09
CA GLN A 93 10.28 12.62 -14.04
C GLN A 93 9.52 12.87 -12.74
N CYS A 94 10.21 13.03 -11.62
CA CYS A 94 9.59 13.10 -10.29
C CYS A 94 10.37 13.99 -9.31
N PRO A 95 10.51 15.31 -9.60
CA PRO A 95 11.39 16.20 -8.82
C PRO A 95 10.98 16.32 -7.34
N LYS A 96 9.70 16.10 -7.02
CA LYS A 96 9.16 16.04 -5.65
C LYS A 96 9.76 14.93 -4.77
N ALA A 97 10.44 13.96 -5.37
CA ALA A 97 11.13 12.89 -4.68
C ALA A 97 12.58 13.25 -4.32
N LEU A 98 13.07 14.42 -4.73
CA LEU A 98 14.40 14.92 -4.38
C LEU A 98 14.26 16.12 -3.44
N ASP A 99 14.87 16.02 -2.26
CA ASP A 99 15.05 17.14 -1.36
C ASP A 99 16.47 17.70 -1.53
N LYS A 100 16.52 19.00 -1.85
CA LYS A 100 17.73 19.79 -2.10
C LYS A 100 17.88 20.94 -1.11
N SER A 101 17.23 20.82 0.05
CA SER A 101 17.28 21.82 1.11
C SER A 101 18.69 22.00 1.70
N SER A 102 19.54 20.98 1.60
CA SER A 102 20.96 21.05 1.90
C SER A 102 21.78 21.30 0.63
N PRO A 103 22.76 22.23 0.66
CA PRO A 103 23.66 22.45 -0.48
C PRO A 103 24.68 21.31 -0.69
N ASP A 104 24.94 20.51 0.35
CA ASP A 104 25.97 19.46 0.34
C ASP A 104 25.38 18.04 0.29
N GLU A 105 24.07 17.90 0.44
CA GLU A 105 23.37 16.61 0.51
C GLU A 105 22.11 16.61 -0.38
N LEU A 106 21.83 15.49 -1.02
CA LEU A 106 20.65 15.29 -1.84
C LEU A 106 19.90 14.07 -1.33
N ASP A 107 18.73 14.31 -0.74
CA ASP A 107 17.93 13.27 -0.13
C ASP A 107 16.85 12.76 -1.07
N ILE A 108 16.78 11.45 -1.25
CA ILE A 108 15.74 10.80 -2.06
C ILE A 108 14.58 10.39 -1.15
N VAL A 109 13.47 11.12 -1.25
CA VAL A 109 12.22 10.83 -0.54
C VAL A 109 11.44 9.75 -1.31
N VAL A 110 11.75 8.49 -1.02
CA VAL A 110 11.15 7.31 -1.70
C VAL A 110 9.61 7.28 -1.64
N ASP A 111 9.03 7.82 -0.57
CA ASP A 111 7.57 7.93 -0.41
C ASP A 111 6.92 8.82 -1.49
N ASN A 112 7.67 9.79 -2.03
CA ASN A 112 7.18 10.73 -3.04
C ASN A 112 7.38 10.25 -4.48
N ILE A 113 8.09 9.14 -4.69
CA ILE A 113 8.28 8.52 -6.01
C ILE A 113 6.95 7.93 -6.49
N ASP A 114 6.51 8.34 -7.68
CA ASP A 114 5.32 7.77 -8.31
C ASP A 114 5.58 6.41 -8.98
N ASN A 115 4.51 5.66 -9.22
CA ASN A 115 4.59 4.28 -9.68
C ASN A 115 5.24 4.15 -11.08
N LYS A 116 5.18 5.18 -11.91
CA LYS A 116 5.78 5.13 -13.25
C LYS A 116 7.28 5.26 -13.11
N THR A 117 7.75 6.29 -12.41
CA THR A 117 9.17 6.52 -12.15
C THR A 117 9.79 5.38 -11.34
N PHE A 118 9.05 4.81 -10.39
CA PHE A 118 9.49 3.62 -9.64
C PHE A 118 9.86 2.46 -10.55
N ARG A 119 9.01 2.14 -11.55
CA ARG A 119 9.26 1.05 -12.51
C ARG A 119 10.45 1.34 -13.41
N ASP A 120 10.61 2.58 -13.83
CA ASP A 120 11.76 2.99 -14.64
C ASP A 120 13.07 2.86 -13.85
N ILE A 121 13.08 3.23 -12.57
CA ILE A 121 14.23 3.01 -11.67
C ILE A 121 14.47 1.52 -11.46
N GLU A 122 13.42 0.74 -11.19
CA GLU A 122 13.54 -0.71 -11.01
C GLU A 122 14.13 -1.39 -12.25
N LYS A 123 13.77 -0.94 -13.46
CA LYS A 123 14.37 -1.42 -14.70
C LYS A 123 15.87 -1.12 -14.76
N ILE A 124 16.29 0.08 -14.40
CA ILE A 124 17.72 0.46 -14.34
C ILE A 124 18.45 -0.43 -13.32
N LEU A 125 17.84 -0.68 -12.16
CA LEU A 125 18.40 -1.56 -11.13
C LEU A 125 18.52 -3.01 -11.62
N LEU A 126 17.52 -3.52 -12.34
CA LEU A 126 17.50 -4.87 -12.89
C LEU A 126 18.58 -5.07 -13.97
N GLU A 127 18.87 -4.05 -14.77
CA GLU A 127 19.94 -4.09 -15.77
C GLU A 127 21.35 -4.04 -15.15
N LYS A 128 21.49 -3.45 -13.95
CA LYS A 128 22.80 -3.19 -13.33
C LYS A 128 23.15 -4.14 -12.18
N ILE A 129 22.18 -4.79 -11.54
CA ILE A 129 22.41 -5.70 -10.41
C ILE A 129 22.20 -7.16 -10.85
N PRO A 130 23.22 -8.04 -10.79
CA PRO A 130 23.08 -9.47 -11.06
C PRO A 130 22.06 -10.14 -10.13
N GLU A 131 21.32 -11.11 -10.66
CA GLU A 131 20.17 -11.74 -10.00
C GLU A 131 20.47 -12.36 -8.61
N GLY A 132 21.73 -12.74 -8.35
CA GLY A 132 22.19 -13.34 -7.10
C GLY A 132 22.50 -12.38 -5.93
N SER A 133 22.52 -11.06 -6.16
CA SER A 133 22.78 -10.06 -5.10
C SER A 133 21.53 -9.26 -4.70
N ARG A 134 20.36 -9.61 -5.26
CA ARG A 134 19.06 -9.04 -4.92
C ARG A 134 18.51 -9.70 -3.66
N GLU A 135 18.09 -8.92 -2.67
CA GLU A 135 17.42 -9.50 -1.50
C GLU A 135 16.06 -10.09 -1.91
N PRO A 136 15.71 -11.29 -1.43
CA PRO A 136 14.39 -11.85 -1.69
C PRO A 136 13.31 -10.98 -1.04
N ILE A 137 12.21 -10.76 -1.79
CA ILE A 137 11.02 -10.10 -1.26
C ILE A 137 10.51 -10.92 -0.08
N ALA A 138 10.63 -10.39 1.14
CA ALA A 138 10.08 -11.01 2.32
C ALA A 138 8.54 -11.06 2.19
N THR A 139 8.01 -12.23 1.83
CA THR A 139 6.56 -12.46 1.86
C THR A 139 6.09 -12.32 3.30
N PRO A 140 5.04 -11.54 3.60
CA PRO A 140 4.48 -11.49 4.94
C PRO A 140 4.05 -12.89 5.35
N LYS A 141 4.67 -13.45 6.40
CA LYS A 141 4.24 -14.70 7.00
C LYS A 141 2.78 -14.51 7.42
N SER A 142 1.89 -15.34 6.83
CA SER A 142 0.51 -15.53 7.27
C SER A 142 0.47 -15.62 8.81
N SER A 143 -0.05 -14.59 9.46
CA SER A 143 -0.31 -14.60 10.88
C SER A 143 -1.46 -15.57 11.14
N LYS A 144 -1.14 -16.72 11.76
CA LYS A 144 -2.12 -17.70 12.24
C LYS A 144 -3.19 -16.96 13.06
N LYS A 145 -4.46 -17.05 12.62
CA LYS A 145 -5.64 -16.58 13.34
C LYS A 145 -5.61 -17.09 14.78
N SER A 146 -5.45 -16.16 15.74
CA SER A 146 -5.77 -16.40 17.14
C SER A 146 -7.29 -16.55 17.26
N ARG A 147 -7.75 -17.78 17.55
CA ARG A 147 -9.14 -18.07 17.91
C ARG A 147 -9.42 -17.46 19.30
N ARG A 148 -10.25 -16.42 19.38
CA ARG A 148 -10.87 -16.01 20.65
C ARG A 148 -12.01 -16.99 21.01
N PRO A 149 -12.15 -17.40 22.28
CA PRO A 149 -13.26 -18.23 22.72
C PRO A 149 -14.56 -17.39 22.88
N PRO A 150 -15.75 -18.01 22.81
CA PRO A 150 -17.02 -17.29 22.88
C PRO A 150 -17.31 -16.81 24.32
N SER A 151 -17.75 -15.56 24.44
CA SER A 151 -18.24 -14.95 25.66
C SER A 151 -19.54 -15.60 26.13
N LYS A 152 -19.58 -16.05 27.40
CA LYS A 152 -20.78 -16.57 28.06
C LYS A 152 -21.81 -15.43 28.22
N LYS A 153 -23.03 -15.66 27.73
CA LYS A 153 -24.21 -14.83 28.03
C LYS A 153 -24.56 -14.98 29.51
N THR A 154 -24.46 -13.91 30.29
CA THR A 154 -25.11 -13.80 31.60
C THR A 154 -26.60 -13.54 31.37
N LYS A 155 -27.44 -14.50 31.77
CA LYS A 155 -28.86 -14.27 32.04
C LYS A 155 -28.95 -13.42 33.30
N THR A 156 -29.64 -12.29 33.23
CA THR A 156 -30.20 -11.59 34.39
C THR A 156 -31.69 -11.89 34.41
N ASP A 157 -32.08 -12.74 35.35
CA ASP A 157 -33.45 -12.84 35.86
C ASP A 157 -33.56 -11.85 37.03
N ALA A 158 -34.45 -10.87 36.93
CA ALA A 158 -35.19 -10.19 38.01
C ALA A 158 -36.11 -9.13 37.40
#